data_AF-A0A4R2TBP2-F1
#
_entry.id   AF-A0A4R2TBP2-F1
#
_cell.length_a   1.000
_cell.length_b   1.000
_cell.length_c   1.000
_cell.angle_alpha   90.00
_cell.angle_beta   90.00
_cell.angle_gamma   90.00
#
_symmetry.space_group_name_H-M   'P 1'
#
loop_
_entity.id
_entity.type
_entity.pdbx_description
1 polymer ?
#
loop_
_entity_poly.entity_id
_entity_poly.type
_entity_poly.pdbx_seq_one_letter_code
_entity_poly.pdbx_strand_id
1 'polypeptide(L)'
;MGICAINRFSRWVGALTLSASIPFAAANAQTQQQQDRIDRVSRLVVTAPLCGRLGMTIDRDLPAKVAEAFKAETTGWGIDPQKIEQLAAESSDRQTKLFLQDLGAEADNAKSEKQLRNLGTVLLGYARTCVEATEDLIFSKVIVKPLGFTPEGAATKSADSMLEDGGLASWQTPAIQARGSMMMIAGTCRSVIGKARSDALVSEFGKSQDARARGYYLKSFDIGLDDAEMKLDLAQCNRAIRGFRADILKEDRG
;
A
#
# COMPACT_ATOMS: atom_id res chain seq x y z
N MET A 1 -7.86 48.64 -17.46
CA MET A 1 -7.79 50.08 -17.10
C MET A 1 -9.13 50.50 -16.51
N GLY A 2 -9.11 51.21 -15.39
CA GLY A 2 -10.28 51.58 -14.57
C GLY A 2 -10.17 50.92 -13.18
N ILE A 3 -9.45 51.45 -12.19
CA ILE A 3 -9.54 52.73 -11.45
C ILE A 3 -10.74 52.79 -10.47
N CYS A 4 -10.37 52.63 -9.19
CA CYS A 4 -10.72 53.39 -7.98
C CYS A 4 -12.10 53.44 -7.31
N ALA A 5 -11.94 53.51 -5.97
CA ALA A 5 -12.63 54.31 -4.94
C ALA A 5 -13.90 53.71 -4.34
N ILE A 6 -13.91 53.32 -3.06
CA ILE A 6 -13.82 54.11 -1.79
C ILE A 6 -15.06 54.97 -1.54
N ASN A 7 -15.56 54.88 -0.29
CA ASN A 7 -16.58 55.65 0.45
C ASN A 7 -17.95 54.98 0.55
N ARG A 8 -18.70 55.02 1.67
CA ARG A 8 -18.63 55.81 2.91
C ARG A 8 -19.59 55.19 3.94
N PHE A 9 -19.28 55.37 5.22
CA PHE A 9 -20.17 55.69 6.35
C PHE A 9 -21.64 55.25 6.31
N SER A 10 -22.08 54.48 7.31
CA SER A 10 -23.23 54.89 8.12
C SER A 10 -23.25 54.20 9.49
N ARG A 11 -23.21 55.01 10.54
CA ARG A 11 -23.52 54.62 11.92
C ARG A 11 -25.03 54.45 12.02
N TRP A 12 -25.51 53.33 12.58
CA TRP A 12 -26.83 53.27 13.19
C TRP A 12 -26.72 52.66 14.58
N VAL A 13 -27.02 53.50 15.55
CA VAL A 13 -27.33 53.18 16.95
C VAL A 13 -28.76 52.62 16.95
N GLY A 14 -29.00 51.51 17.66
CA GLY A 14 -30.38 51.08 17.89
C GLY A 14 -30.51 49.72 18.59
N ALA A 15 -31.12 49.77 19.77
CA ALA A 15 -31.76 48.68 20.51
C ALA A 15 -30.87 47.68 21.28
N LEU A 16 -30.68 48.00 22.57
CA LEU A 16 -30.51 47.02 23.64
C LEU A 16 -31.76 46.13 23.69
N THR A 17 -31.69 44.95 23.09
CA THR A 17 -32.58 43.84 23.45
C THR A 17 -32.00 43.18 24.70
N LEU A 18 -32.75 43.19 25.80
CA LEU A 18 -32.53 42.26 26.91
C LEU A 18 -32.68 40.84 26.36
N SER A 19 -31.57 40.25 25.95
CA SER A 19 -31.48 38.81 25.69
C SER A 19 -31.65 38.12 27.03
N ALA A 20 -32.84 37.56 27.26
CA ALA A 20 -33.03 36.56 28.29
C ALA A 20 -32.02 35.45 28.04
N SER A 21 -31.03 35.35 28.92
CA SER A 21 -30.06 34.25 28.96
C SER A 21 -30.83 32.98 29.29
N ILE A 22 -31.44 32.37 28.27
CA ILE A 22 -31.80 30.95 28.35
C ILE A 22 -30.47 30.26 28.64
N PRO A 23 -30.31 29.56 29.78
CA PRO A 23 -29.18 28.67 29.94
C PRO A 23 -29.37 27.61 28.86
N PHE A 24 -28.69 27.77 27.73
CA PHE A 24 -28.35 26.66 26.88
C PHE A 24 -27.55 25.74 27.80
N ALA A 25 -28.24 24.77 28.41
CA ALA A 25 -27.59 23.60 28.94
C ALA A 25 -26.68 23.15 27.80
N ALA A 26 -25.37 23.24 28.01
CA ALA A 26 -24.41 22.78 27.03
C ALA A 26 -24.78 21.33 26.74
N ALA A 27 -25.46 21.09 25.62
CA ALA A 27 -25.74 19.77 25.13
C ALA A 27 -24.41 19.04 25.18
N ASN A 28 -24.31 17.96 25.97
CA ASN A 28 -23.07 17.25 26.31
C ASN A 28 -22.14 17.24 25.09
N ALA A 29 -21.24 18.22 25.04
CA ALA A 29 -20.45 18.44 23.86
C ALA A 29 -19.49 17.27 23.81
N GLN A 30 -19.47 16.57 22.69
CA GLN A 30 -18.53 15.49 22.46
C GLN A 30 -17.12 15.94 22.87
N THR A 31 -16.48 15.16 23.74
CA THR A 31 -15.14 15.49 24.19
C THR A 31 -14.12 15.17 23.11
N GLN A 32 -12.96 15.82 23.16
CA GLN A 32 -11.86 15.50 22.25
C GLN A 32 -11.47 14.02 22.34
N GLN A 33 -11.47 13.44 23.54
CA GLN A 33 -11.16 12.02 23.74
C GLN A 33 -12.15 11.09 23.03
N GLN A 34 -13.44 11.43 23.01
CA GLN A 34 -14.46 10.66 22.29
C GLN A 34 -14.28 10.77 20.78
N GLN A 35 -13.94 11.97 20.27
CA GLN A 35 -13.61 12.16 18.86
C GLN A 35 -12.36 11.38 18.45
N ASP A 36 -11.28 11.47 19.24
CA ASP A 36 -10.04 10.72 19.00
C ASP A 36 -10.30 9.20 18.99
N ARG A 37 -11.19 8.73 19.87
CA ARG A 37 -11.59 7.31 19.91
C ARG A 37 -12.37 6.90 18.67
N ILE A 38 -13.32 7.72 18.20
CA ILE A 38 -14.04 7.51 16.93
C ILE A 38 -13.06 7.47 15.76
N ASP A 39 -12.13 8.42 15.69
CA ASP A 39 -11.14 8.49 14.62
C ASP A 39 -10.18 7.30 14.63
N ARG A 40 -9.77 6.84 15.83
CA ARG A 40 -8.94 5.63 15.98
C ARG A 40 -9.68 4.39 15.50
N VAL A 41 -10.90 4.15 15.98
CA VAL A 41 -11.70 2.97 15.58
C VAL A 41 -11.93 2.99 14.07
N SER A 42 -12.28 4.14 13.51
CA SER A 42 -12.50 4.30 12.07
C SER A 42 -11.24 3.98 11.26
N ARG A 43 -10.06 4.48 11.69
CA ARG A 43 -8.76 4.15 11.06
C ARG A 43 -8.48 2.65 11.10
N LEU A 44 -8.73 2.00 12.24
CA LEU A 44 -8.51 0.57 12.40
C LEU A 44 -9.48 -0.28 11.57
N VAL A 45 -10.77 0.10 11.49
CA VAL A 45 -11.76 -0.56 10.61
C VAL A 45 -11.30 -0.52 9.15
N VAL A 46 -10.94 0.67 8.66
CA VAL A 46 -10.53 0.85 7.26
C VAL A 46 -9.25 0.07 6.95
N THR A 47 -8.31 0.01 7.89
CA THR A 47 -7.03 -0.69 7.70
C THR A 47 -7.16 -2.21 7.87
N ALA A 48 -8.16 -2.69 8.61
CA ALA A 48 -8.26 -4.10 9.00
C ALA A 48 -8.11 -5.09 7.82
N PRO A 49 -8.77 -4.92 6.65
CA PRO A 49 -8.60 -5.83 5.52
C PRO A 49 -7.15 -5.97 5.03
N LEU A 50 -6.34 -4.91 5.13
CA LEU A 50 -4.93 -4.93 4.76
C LEU A 50 -4.09 -5.77 5.74
N CYS A 51 -4.46 -5.82 7.02
CA CYS A 51 -3.76 -6.62 8.02
C CYS A 51 -3.71 -8.11 7.64
N GLY A 52 -4.74 -8.60 6.95
CA GLY A 52 -4.82 -9.97 6.46
C GLY A 52 -3.83 -10.23 5.33
N ARG A 53 -3.69 -9.26 4.42
CA ARG A 53 -2.67 -9.30 3.36
C ARG A 53 -1.25 -9.23 3.91
N LEU A 54 -1.06 -8.52 5.03
CA LEU A 54 0.20 -8.46 5.76
C LEU A 54 0.48 -9.73 6.60
N GLY A 55 -0.43 -10.71 6.60
CA GLY A 55 -0.24 -12.01 7.22
C GLY A 55 -0.84 -12.16 8.61
N MET A 56 -1.66 -11.22 9.08
CA MET A 56 -2.46 -11.39 10.29
C MET A 56 -3.71 -12.24 10.01
N THR A 57 -4.22 -12.91 11.04
CA THR A 57 -5.50 -13.60 10.95
C THR A 57 -6.62 -12.64 11.29
N ILE A 58 -7.64 -12.58 10.42
CA ILE A 58 -8.81 -11.72 10.60
C ILE A 58 -10.04 -12.60 10.76
N ASP A 59 -10.86 -12.28 11.76
CA ASP A 59 -12.17 -12.88 11.94
C ASP A 59 -13.11 -12.51 10.78
N ARG A 60 -13.85 -13.49 10.25
CA ARG A 60 -14.73 -13.27 9.09
C ARG A 60 -15.86 -12.29 9.38
N ASP A 61 -16.30 -12.22 10.64
CA ASP A 61 -17.38 -11.34 11.09
C ASP A 61 -16.84 -10.03 11.68
N LEU A 62 -15.60 -9.64 11.36
CA LEU A 62 -14.97 -8.42 11.88
C LEU A 62 -15.87 -7.18 11.82
N PRO A 63 -16.56 -6.85 10.70
CA PRO A 63 -17.40 -5.66 10.65
C PRO A 63 -18.53 -5.67 11.71
N ALA A 64 -19.21 -6.80 11.86
CA ALA A 64 -20.31 -6.93 12.82
C ALA A 64 -19.81 -6.89 14.27
N LYS A 65 -18.74 -7.63 14.58
CA LYS A 65 -18.15 -7.69 15.92
C LYS A 65 -17.56 -6.35 16.36
N VAL A 66 -16.92 -5.62 15.44
CA VAL A 66 -16.40 -4.27 15.72
C VAL A 66 -17.54 -3.28 15.95
N ALA A 67 -18.59 -3.31 15.11
CA ALA A 67 -19.75 -2.43 15.29
C ALA A 67 -20.46 -2.68 16.63
N GLU A 68 -20.65 -3.94 17.02
CA GLU A 68 -21.25 -4.31 18.30
C GLU A 68 -20.38 -3.86 19.49
N ALA A 69 -19.08 -4.17 19.45
CA ALA A 69 -18.15 -3.78 20.51
C ALA A 69 -18.01 -2.26 20.64
N PHE A 70 -18.01 -1.53 19.52
CA PHE A 70 -17.97 -0.08 19.52
C PHE A 70 -19.25 0.51 20.12
N LYS A 71 -20.42 0.01 19.72
CA LYS A 71 -21.71 0.40 20.31
C LYS A 71 -21.75 0.17 21.82
N ALA A 72 -21.21 -0.97 22.28
CA ALA A 72 -21.10 -1.26 23.71
C ALA A 72 -20.19 -0.25 24.43
N GLU A 73 -19.04 0.09 23.86
CA GLU A 73 -18.12 1.09 24.40
C GLU A 73 -18.77 2.48 24.51
N THR A 74 -19.54 2.88 23.50
CA THR A 74 -20.12 4.22 23.40
C THR A 74 -21.42 4.41 24.20
N THR A 75 -22.03 3.33 24.70
CA THR A 75 -23.30 3.40 25.44
C THR A 75 -23.21 4.30 26.69
N GLY A 76 -22.03 4.38 27.32
CA GLY A 76 -21.80 5.22 28.50
C GLY A 76 -21.45 6.69 28.21
N TRP A 77 -21.39 7.11 26.94
CA TRP A 77 -20.81 8.40 26.57
C TRP A 77 -21.76 9.59 26.71
N GLY A 78 -23.06 9.34 26.91
CA GLY A 78 -24.07 10.40 27.03
C GLY A 78 -24.31 11.18 25.72
N ILE A 79 -23.87 10.63 24.58
CA ILE A 79 -24.11 11.13 23.23
C ILE A 79 -25.21 10.28 22.57
N ASP A 80 -26.06 10.91 21.76
CA ASP A 80 -27.05 10.20 20.94
C ASP A 80 -26.37 9.13 20.05
N PRO A 81 -26.79 7.85 20.11
CA PRO A 81 -26.26 6.79 19.26
C PRO A 81 -26.27 7.13 17.76
N GLN A 82 -27.30 7.82 17.27
CA GLN A 82 -27.34 8.23 15.85
C GLN A 82 -26.22 9.22 15.52
N LYS A 83 -25.89 10.11 16.46
CA LYS A 83 -24.78 11.05 16.28
C LYS A 83 -23.43 10.35 16.27
N ILE A 84 -23.24 9.33 17.11
CA ILE A 84 -22.03 8.50 17.12
C ILE A 84 -21.88 7.75 15.78
N GLU A 85 -22.95 7.12 15.30
CA GLU A 85 -22.95 6.42 14.01
C GLU A 85 -22.59 7.37 12.86
N GLN A 86 -23.18 8.57 12.84
CA GLN A 86 -22.83 9.60 11.85
C GLN A 86 -21.35 9.97 11.91
N LEU A 87 -20.81 10.26 13.10
CA LEU A 87 -19.41 10.66 13.28
C LEU A 87 -18.43 9.55 12.87
N ALA A 88 -18.77 8.30 13.19
CA ALA A 88 -17.97 7.13 12.79
C ALA A 88 -18.01 6.91 11.28
N ALA A 89 -19.15 7.09 10.62
CA ALA A 89 -19.26 7.03 9.16
C ALA A 89 -18.43 8.14 8.49
N GLU A 90 -18.58 9.40 8.94
CA GLU A 90 -17.81 10.53 8.41
C GLU A 90 -16.30 10.35 8.61
N SER A 91 -15.88 9.81 9.76
CA SER A 91 -14.49 9.50 10.02
C SER A 91 -13.97 8.35 9.15
N SER A 92 -14.74 7.27 9.02
CA SER A 92 -14.41 6.14 8.15
C SER A 92 -14.28 6.56 6.68
N ASP A 93 -15.14 7.46 6.21
CA ASP A 93 -15.02 8.05 4.87
C ASP A 93 -13.73 8.85 4.69
N ARG A 94 -13.34 9.66 5.68
CA ARG A 94 -12.06 10.39 5.65
C ARG A 94 -10.87 9.41 5.61
N GLN A 95 -10.88 8.40 6.49
CA GLN A 95 -9.81 7.41 6.56
C GLN A 95 -9.73 6.58 5.29
N THR A 96 -10.86 6.23 4.69
CA THR A 96 -10.91 5.50 3.41
C THR A 96 -10.28 6.32 2.29
N LYS A 97 -10.56 7.63 2.22
CA LYS A 97 -9.94 8.51 1.21
C LYS A 97 -8.43 8.59 1.38
N LEU A 98 -7.93 8.74 2.62
CA LEU A 98 -6.50 8.73 2.91
C LEU A 98 -5.86 7.39 2.54
N PHE A 99 -6.49 6.28 2.93
CA PHE A 99 -6.05 4.92 2.60
C PHE A 99 -5.93 4.68 1.10
N LEU A 100 -6.96 5.06 0.34
CA LEU A 100 -6.96 4.94 -1.11
C LEU A 100 -5.96 5.90 -1.77
N GLN A 101 -5.74 7.09 -1.22
CA GLN A 101 -4.72 8.01 -1.71
C GLN A 101 -3.31 7.42 -1.50
N ASP A 102 -3.02 6.88 -0.32
CA ASP A 102 -1.72 6.30 0.02
C ASP A 102 -1.40 5.05 -0.80
N LEU A 103 -2.38 4.15 -0.99
CA LEU A 103 -2.16 2.91 -1.74
C LEU A 103 -2.40 3.06 -3.25
N GLY A 104 -3.39 3.84 -3.67
CA GLY A 104 -3.73 4.03 -5.09
C GLY A 104 -2.72 4.89 -5.83
N ALA A 105 -2.06 5.84 -5.17
CA ALA A 105 -0.95 6.58 -5.76
C ALA A 105 0.28 5.69 -6.02
N GLU A 106 0.44 4.60 -5.27
CA GLU A 106 1.65 3.75 -5.32
C GLU A 106 1.42 2.42 -6.06
N ALA A 107 0.23 1.82 -6.02
CA ALA A 107 -0.04 0.53 -6.66
C ALA A 107 -0.26 0.62 -8.18
N ASP A 108 -0.98 1.64 -8.67
CA ASP A 108 -1.32 1.79 -10.09
C ASP A 108 -0.28 2.62 -10.88
N ASN A 109 0.62 3.34 -10.19
CA ASN A 109 1.54 4.31 -10.79
C ASN A 109 3.01 4.12 -10.44
N ALA A 110 3.38 3.03 -9.76
CA ALA A 110 4.77 2.72 -9.52
C ALA A 110 5.50 2.34 -10.82
N LYS A 111 5.98 3.34 -11.54
CA LYS A 111 6.78 3.22 -12.77
C LYS A 111 8.26 3.49 -12.52
N SER A 112 8.65 3.73 -11.28
CA SER A 112 10.03 4.02 -10.90
C SER A 112 10.43 3.39 -9.56
N GLU A 113 11.70 3.02 -9.43
CA GLU A 113 12.32 2.47 -8.23
C GLU A 113 12.13 3.37 -6.99
N LYS A 114 12.02 4.69 -7.18
CA LYS A 114 11.76 5.66 -6.10
C LYS A 114 10.35 5.56 -5.54
N GLN A 115 9.33 5.45 -6.39
CA GLN A 115 7.94 5.25 -5.96
C GLN A 115 7.80 3.92 -5.20
N LEU A 116 8.54 2.91 -5.64
CA LEU A 116 8.52 1.59 -5.02
C LEU A 116 9.17 1.53 -3.64
N ARG A 117 10.21 2.33 -3.40
CA ARG A 117 10.73 2.55 -2.05
C ARG A 117 9.74 3.30 -1.14
N ASN A 118 8.91 4.18 -1.70
CA ASN A 118 7.85 4.84 -0.94
C ASN A 118 6.74 3.85 -0.54
N LEU A 119 6.35 2.94 -1.44
CA LEU A 119 5.38 1.88 -1.15
C LEU A 119 5.76 1.06 0.09
N GLY A 120 7.03 0.65 0.23
CA GLY A 120 7.51 -0.05 1.43
C GLY A 120 7.33 0.76 2.72
N THR A 121 7.54 2.08 2.66
CA THR A 121 7.34 2.98 3.81
C THR A 121 5.86 3.12 4.16
N VAL A 122 4.99 3.24 3.15
CA VAL A 122 3.53 3.29 3.32
C VAL A 122 3.03 1.98 3.95
N LEU A 123 3.45 0.83 3.42
CA LEU A 123 3.09 -0.48 3.95
C LEU A 123 3.60 -0.70 5.38
N LEU A 124 4.77 -0.16 5.73
CA LEU A 124 5.28 -0.18 7.11
C LEU A 124 4.38 0.64 8.05
N GLY A 125 3.91 1.80 7.62
CA GLY A 125 2.93 2.58 8.36
C GLY A 125 1.68 1.76 8.68
N TYR A 126 1.11 1.12 7.67
CA TYR A 126 -0.06 0.26 7.84
C TYR A 126 0.22 -1.01 8.67
N ALA A 127 1.38 -1.62 8.53
CA ALA A 127 1.77 -2.77 9.34
C ALA A 127 1.84 -2.42 10.84
N ARG A 128 2.29 -1.21 11.18
CA ARG A 128 2.26 -0.69 12.56
C ARG A 128 0.82 -0.44 13.03
N THR A 129 -0.04 0.12 12.19
CA THR A 129 -1.48 0.25 12.49
C THR A 129 -2.15 -1.10 12.72
N CYS A 130 -1.74 -2.15 11.99
CA CYS A 130 -2.23 -3.50 12.23
C CYS A 130 -1.77 -4.08 13.58
N VAL A 131 -0.54 -3.79 14.01
CA VAL A 131 -0.09 -4.15 15.37
C VAL A 131 -0.89 -3.38 16.42
N GLU A 132 -1.12 -2.08 16.21
CA GLU A 132 -1.98 -1.27 17.08
C GLU A 132 -3.40 -1.87 17.20
N ALA A 133 -3.97 -2.37 16.10
CA ALA A 133 -5.26 -3.05 16.12
C ALA A 133 -5.25 -4.28 17.03
N THR A 134 -4.15 -5.03 17.09
CA THR A 134 -4.04 -6.22 17.95
C THR A 134 -3.97 -5.89 19.44
N GLU A 135 -3.71 -4.63 19.78
CA GLU A 135 -3.64 -4.12 21.15
C GLU A 135 -4.92 -3.35 21.55
N ASP A 136 -5.80 -3.05 20.59
CA ASP A 136 -7.05 -2.36 20.84
C ASP A 136 -8.11 -3.30 21.45
N LEU A 137 -8.86 -2.83 22.44
CA LEU A 137 -9.86 -3.65 23.15
C LEU A 137 -10.97 -4.18 22.22
N ILE A 138 -11.32 -3.44 21.17
CA ILE A 138 -12.31 -3.85 20.19
C ILE A 138 -11.71 -4.86 19.19
N PHE A 139 -10.50 -4.58 18.69
CA PHE A 139 -9.92 -5.32 17.57
C PHE A 139 -9.07 -6.53 17.98
N SER A 140 -8.50 -6.55 19.19
CA SER A 140 -7.68 -7.66 19.70
C SER A 140 -8.39 -9.02 19.72
N LYS A 141 -9.73 -9.02 19.73
CA LYS A 141 -10.56 -10.23 19.67
C LYS A 141 -10.81 -10.74 18.25
N VAL A 142 -10.58 -9.91 17.24
CA VAL A 142 -10.93 -10.17 15.84
C VAL A 142 -9.74 -10.07 14.88
N ILE A 143 -8.60 -9.56 15.35
CA ILE A 143 -7.34 -9.52 14.61
C ILE A 143 -6.27 -10.16 15.48
N VAL A 144 -5.67 -11.24 14.97
CA VAL A 144 -4.64 -12.00 15.66
C VAL A 144 -3.32 -11.91 14.90
N LYS A 145 -2.29 -11.42 15.61
CA LYS A 145 -0.92 -11.35 15.12
C LYS A 145 -0.25 -12.73 15.24
N PRO A 146 0.37 -13.27 14.17
CA PRO A 146 1.09 -14.54 14.27
C PRO A 146 2.37 -14.41 15.09
N LEU A 147 2.87 -15.53 15.60
CA LEU A 147 4.16 -15.58 16.29
C LEU A 147 5.29 -15.13 15.35
N GLY A 148 6.19 -14.29 15.86
CA GLY A 148 7.32 -13.77 15.09
C GLY A 148 6.96 -12.67 14.08
N PHE A 149 5.73 -12.15 14.09
CA PHE A 149 5.36 -11.02 13.23
C PHE A 149 6.21 -9.78 13.54
N THR A 150 6.83 -9.22 12.51
CA THR A 150 7.46 -7.89 12.55
C THR A 150 6.81 -6.98 11.50
N PRO A 151 6.44 -5.73 11.86
CA PRO A 151 5.90 -4.78 10.90
C PRO A 151 6.81 -4.59 9.68
N GLU A 152 8.12 -4.49 9.92
CA GLU A 152 9.14 -4.33 8.89
C GLU A 152 9.17 -5.54 7.94
N GLY A 153 9.22 -6.77 8.49
CA GLY A 153 9.24 -7.98 7.67
C GLY A 153 7.96 -8.18 6.85
N ALA A 154 6.80 -7.87 7.43
CA ALA A 154 5.52 -7.95 6.74
C ALA A 154 5.41 -6.92 5.62
N ALA A 155 5.81 -5.68 5.87
CA ALA A 155 5.83 -4.61 4.89
C ALA A 155 6.78 -4.91 3.73
N THR A 156 8.01 -5.34 4.01
CA THR A 156 8.98 -5.74 2.99
C THR A 156 8.45 -6.90 2.15
N LYS A 157 7.92 -7.95 2.79
CA LYS A 157 7.38 -9.10 2.05
C LYS A 157 6.20 -8.71 1.15
N SER A 158 5.32 -7.84 1.63
CA SER A 158 4.18 -7.36 0.84
C SER A 158 4.64 -6.48 -0.31
N ALA A 159 5.57 -5.55 -0.07
CA ALA A 159 6.15 -4.71 -1.11
C ALA A 159 6.86 -5.56 -2.17
N ASP A 160 7.70 -6.50 -1.75
CA ASP A 160 8.41 -7.43 -2.63
C ASP A 160 7.44 -8.21 -3.53
N SER A 161 6.33 -8.70 -2.98
CA SER A 161 5.33 -9.46 -3.77
C SER A 161 4.65 -8.62 -4.87
N MET A 162 4.52 -7.31 -4.65
CA MET A 162 3.99 -6.38 -5.65
C MET A 162 5.04 -5.99 -6.70
N LEU A 163 6.32 -6.25 -6.40
CA LEU A 163 7.47 -5.73 -7.12
C LEU A 163 8.27 -6.76 -7.90
N GLU A 164 8.10 -8.02 -7.53
CA GLU A 164 8.85 -9.15 -8.05
C GLU A 164 8.77 -9.23 -9.58
N ASP A 165 7.57 -8.99 -10.13
CA ASP A 165 7.31 -9.04 -11.57
C ASP A 165 8.03 -7.93 -12.35
N GLY A 166 8.23 -6.77 -11.72
CA GLY A 166 8.97 -5.65 -12.28
C GLY A 166 10.48 -5.76 -12.10
N GLY A 167 10.98 -6.78 -11.40
CA GLY A 167 12.40 -6.91 -11.08
C GLY A 167 12.88 -5.97 -9.97
N LEU A 168 11.97 -5.40 -9.17
CA LEU A 168 12.28 -4.32 -8.21
C LEU A 168 12.07 -4.72 -6.75
N ALA A 169 11.86 -6.01 -6.47
CA ALA A 169 11.79 -6.52 -5.11
C ALA A 169 13.16 -6.36 -4.42
N SER A 170 13.14 -6.14 -3.11
CA SER A 170 14.34 -5.82 -2.32
C SER A 170 15.42 -6.91 -2.36
N TRP A 171 15.04 -8.15 -2.63
CA TRP A 171 15.95 -9.29 -2.77
C TRP A 171 16.54 -9.42 -4.18
N GLN A 172 16.01 -8.72 -5.19
CA GLN A 172 16.50 -8.75 -6.57
C GLN A 172 17.70 -7.81 -6.73
N THR A 173 18.89 -8.29 -6.36
CA THR A 173 20.14 -7.57 -6.57
C THR A 173 20.39 -7.25 -8.06
N PRO A 174 21.29 -6.31 -8.41
CA PRO A 174 21.64 -6.04 -9.81
C PRO A 174 22.04 -7.30 -10.59
N ALA A 175 22.78 -8.22 -9.97
CA ALA A 175 23.14 -9.50 -10.56
C ALA A 175 21.91 -10.39 -10.86
N ILE A 176 20.95 -10.45 -9.93
CA ILE A 176 19.70 -11.19 -10.11
C ILE A 176 18.85 -10.56 -11.22
N GLN A 177 18.73 -9.24 -11.22
CA GLN A 177 18.00 -8.50 -12.26
C GLN A 177 18.60 -8.78 -13.65
N ALA A 178 19.92 -8.67 -13.80
CA ALA A 178 20.60 -8.92 -15.07
C ALA A 178 20.40 -10.36 -15.58
N ARG A 179 20.42 -11.36 -14.67
CA ARG A 179 20.10 -12.76 -15.00
C ARG A 179 18.62 -12.93 -15.39
N GLY A 180 17.68 -12.26 -14.73
CA GLY A 180 16.27 -12.23 -15.13
C GLY A 180 16.07 -11.65 -16.53
N SER A 181 16.71 -10.51 -16.83
CA SER A 181 16.69 -9.90 -18.17
C SER A 181 17.30 -10.81 -19.24
N MET A 182 18.38 -11.53 -18.90
CA MET A 182 18.93 -12.57 -19.79
C MET A 182 17.91 -13.68 -20.08
N MET A 183 17.14 -14.12 -19.08
CA MET A 183 16.10 -15.13 -19.26
C MET A 183 14.97 -14.63 -20.15
N MET A 184 14.50 -13.40 -19.94
CA MET A 184 13.51 -12.78 -20.81
C MET A 184 13.98 -12.75 -22.27
N ILE A 185 15.19 -12.24 -22.54
CA ILE A 185 15.76 -12.25 -23.89
C ILE A 185 15.95 -13.66 -24.44
N ALA A 186 16.35 -14.64 -23.62
CA ALA A 186 16.49 -16.02 -24.07
C ALA A 186 15.14 -16.62 -24.53
N GLY A 187 14.04 -16.24 -23.88
CA GLY A 187 12.67 -16.58 -24.29
C GLY A 187 12.27 -15.85 -25.57
N THR A 188 12.28 -14.51 -25.54
CA THR A 188 11.87 -13.63 -26.65
C THR A 188 12.61 -13.96 -27.94
N CYS A 189 13.92 -14.17 -27.86
CA CYS A 189 14.76 -14.44 -29.02
C CYS A 189 14.75 -15.90 -29.48
N ARG A 190 14.05 -16.82 -28.81
CA ARG A 190 14.16 -18.27 -29.07
C ARG A 190 13.85 -18.65 -30.51
N SER A 191 12.86 -17.98 -31.11
CA SER A 191 12.45 -18.22 -32.51
C SER A 191 13.54 -17.85 -33.51
N VAL A 192 14.40 -16.87 -33.20
CA VAL A 192 15.45 -16.35 -34.09
C VAL A 192 16.85 -16.90 -33.79
N ILE A 193 17.20 -17.13 -32.52
CA ILE A 193 18.50 -17.72 -32.13
C ILE A 193 18.47 -19.26 -32.10
N GLY A 194 17.28 -19.85 -32.16
CA GLY A 194 17.04 -21.27 -32.08
C GLY A 194 16.99 -21.82 -30.65
N LYS A 195 16.24 -22.92 -30.50
CA LYS A 195 16.04 -23.63 -29.23
C LYS A 195 17.33 -23.97 -28.51
N ALA A 196 18.31 -24.56 -29.20
CA ALA A 196 19.55 -25.02 -28.59
C ALA A 196 20.34 -23.89 -27.91
N ARG A 197 20.39 -22.71 -28.55
CA ARG A 197 21.12 -21.56 -28.01
C ARG A 197 20.37 -20.88 -26.86
N SER A 198 19.05 -20.79 -26.97
CA SER A 198 18.17 -20.33 -25.90
C SER A 198 18.28 -21.23 -24.66
N ASP A 199 18.20 -22.56 -24.83
CA ASP A 199 18.35 -23.55 -23.74
C ASP A 199 19.75 -23.47 -23.09
N ALA A 200 20.80 -23.19 -23.87
CA ALA A 200 22.15 -22.99 -23.34
C ALA A 200 22.24 -21.75 -22.43
N LEU A 201 21.59 -20.64 -22.79
CA LEU A 201 21.52 -19.45 -21.94
C LEU A 201 20.78 -19.74 -20.64
N VAL A 202 19.66 -20.46 -20.69
CA VAL A 202 18.91 -20.87 -19.50
C VAL A 202 19.76 -21.76 -18.59
N SER A 203 20.49 -22.72 -19.16
CA SER A 203 21.37 -23.59 -18.38
C SER A 203 22.54 -22.84 -17.73
N GLU A 204 23.04 -21.79 -18.37
CA GLU A 204 24.17 -20.99 -17.88
C GLU A 204 23.74 -19.96 -16.82
N PHE A 205 22.65 -19.22 -17.07
CA PHE A 205 22.28 -18.05 -16.27
C PHE A 205 20.98 -18.22 -15.46
N GLY A 206 20.12 -19.17 -15.83
CA GLY A 206 18.82 -19.42 -15.20
C GLY A 206 18.88 -20.26 -13.91
N LYS A 207 20.08 -20.57 -13.41
CA LYS A 207 20.27 -21.35 -12.18
C LYS A 207 20.51 -20.43 -10.98
N SER A 208 19.83 -20.74 -9.87
CA SER A 208 20.10 -20.16 -8.56
C SER A 208 19.83 -21.18 -7.45
N GLN A 209 20.65 -21.13 -6.39
CA GLN A 209 20.38 -21.88 -5.16
C GLN A 209 19.20 -21.28 -4.39
N ASP A 210 18.99 -19.97 -4.52
CA ASP A 210 17.81 -19.29 -3.99
C ASP A 210 16.58 -19.68 -4.83
N ALA A 211 15.58 -20.25 -4.17
CA ALA A 211 14.32 -20.67 -4.79
C ALA A 211 13.52 -19.51 -5.39
N ARG A 212 13.57 -18.31 -4.78
CA ARG A 212 12.88 -17.12 -5.29
C ARG A 212 13.54 -16.61 -6.57
N ALA A 213 14.85 -16.43 -6.56
CA ALA A 213 15.59 -16.04 -7.76
C ALA A 213 15.38 -17.03 -8.91
N ARG A 214 15.38 -18.34 -8.61
CA ARG A 214 15.07 -19.37 -9.60
C ARG A 214 13.64 -19.25 -10.14
N GLY A 215 12.66 -19.00 -9.28
CA GLY A 215 11.26 -18.76 -9.69
C GLY A 215 11.13 -17.55 -10.62
N TYR A 216 11.76 -16.43 -10.25
CA TYR A 216 11.80 -15.23 -11.08
C TYR A 216 12.43 -15.48 -12.44
N TYR A 217 13.58 -16.17 -12.51
CA TYR A 217 14.24 -16.51 -13.78
C TYR A 217 13.37 -17.33 -14.72
N LEU A 218 12.70 -18.36 -14.19
CA LEU A 218 11.78 -19.18 -14.97
C LEU A 218 10.60 -18.35 -15.48
N LYS A 219 9.97 -17.56 -14.61
CA LYS A 219 8.88 -16.67 -14.99
C LYS A 219 9.31 -15.65 -16.06
N SER A 220 10.49 -15.04 -15.94
CA SER A 220 11.00 -14.11 -16.96
C SER A 220 11.20 -14.78 -18.31
N PHE A 221 11.69 -16.03 -18.32
CA PHE A 221 11.83 -16.81 -19.56
C PHE A 221 10.47 -17.08 -20.20
N ASP A 222 9.50 -17.54 -19.42
CA ASP A 222 8.14 -17.83 -19.90
C ASP A 222 7.46 -16.57 -20.45
N ILE A 223 7.58 -15.43 -19.74
CA ILE A 223 7.12 -14.12 -20.24
C ILE A 223 7.76 -13.82 -21.61
N GLY A 224 9.07 -14.03 -21.75
CA GLY A 224 9.75 -13.80 -23.02
C GLY A 224 9.25 -14.72 -24.14
N LEU A 225 8.92 -15.98 -23.84
CA LEU A 225 8.38 -16.92 -24.81
C LEU A 225 6.99 -16.51 -25.31
N ASP A 226 6.15 -16.01 -24.40
CA ASP A 226 4.77 -15.66 -24.66
C ASP A 226 4.61 -14.22 -25.20
N ASP A 227 5.67 -13.39 -25.16
CA ASP A 227 5.68 -12.02 -25.65
C ASP A 227 5.62 -11.97 -27.19
N ALA A 228 4.41 -11.75 -27.71
CA ALA A 228 4.16 -11.60 -29.14
C ALA A 228 4.46 -10.18 -29.68
N GLU A 229 4.69 -9.21 -28.79
CA GLU A 229 4.91 -7.80 -29.14
C GLU A 229 6.39 -7.51 -29.38
N MET A 230 7.29 -8.14 -28.60
CA MET A 230 8.73 -7.92 -28.69
C MET A 230 9.37 -8.71 -29.84
N LYS A 231 9.31 -8.15 -31.05
CA LYS A 231 9.91 -8.75 -32.26
C LYS A 231 11.35 -8.28 -32.47
N LEU A 232 12.31 -9.05 -31.96
CA LEU A 232 13.73 -8.79 -32.16
C LEU A 232 14.30 -9.61 -33.31
N ASP A 233 15.13 -8.97 -34.15
CA ASP A 233 15.94 -9.67 -35.15
C ASP A 233 17.17 -10.34 -34.52
N LEU A 234 17.84 -11.21 -35.30
CA LEU A 234 19.02 -11.94 -34.83
C LEU A 234 20.16 -11.02 -34.36
N ALA A 235 20.36 -9.87 -35.01
CA ALA A 235 21.43 -8.95 -34.65
C ALA A 235 21.11 -8.21 -33.33
N GLN A 236 19.85 -7.80 -33.14
CA GLN A 236 19.33 -7.23 -31.89
C GLN A 236 19.46 -8.23 -30.75
N CYS A 237 19.03 -9.48 -30.93
CA CYS A 237 19.20 -10.55 -29.96
C CYS A 237 20.67 -10.77 -29.59
N ASN A 238 21.57 -10.83 -30.58
CA ASN A 238 23.00 -10.99 -30.32
C ASN A 238 23.63 -9.80 -29.57
N ARG A 239 23.15 -8.57 -29.81
CA ARG A 239 23.59 -7.40 -29.05
C ARG A 239 23.08 -7.44 -27.61
N ALA A 240 21.80 -7.72 -27.40
CA ALA A 240 21.20 -7.82 -26.08
C ALA A 240 21.87 -8.90 -25.22
N ILE A 241 22.03 -10.12 -25.76
CA ILE A 241 22.71 -11.22 -25.06
C ILE A 241 24.14 -10.84 -24.66
N ARG A 242 24.89 -10.14 -25.54
CA ARG A 242 26.25 -9.70 -25.21
C ARG A 242 26.28 -8.64 -24.11
N GLY A 243 25.35 -7.69 -24.14
CA GLY A 243 25.20 -6.68 -23.10
C GLY A 243 24.94 -7.31 -21.74
N PHE A 244 23.89 -8.13 -21.63
CA PHE A 244 23.54 -8.78 -20.36
C PHE A 244 24.63 -9.74 -19.87
N ARG A 245 25.34 -10.45 -20.76
CA ARG A 245 26.51 -11.25 -20.36
C ARG A 245 27.60 -10.38 -19.72
N ALA A 246 27.89 -9.22 -20.29
CA ALA A 246 28.91 -8.32 -19.74
C ALA A 246 28.50 -7.78 -18.36
N ASP A 247 27.22 -7.40 -18.20
CA ASP A 247 26.69 -6.91 -16.92
C ASP A 247 26.75 -7.99 -15.84
N ILE A 248 26.30 -9.21 -16.14
CA ILE A 248 26.36 -10.34 -15.19
C ILE A 248 27.82 -10.61 -14.76
N LEU A 249 28.75 -10.63 -15.71
CA LEU A 249 30.17 -10.86 -15.42
C LEU A 249 30.83 -9.73 -14.62
N LYS A 250 30.32 -8.51 -14.74
CA LYS A 250 30.79 -7.37 -13.95
C LYS A 250 30.33 -7.51 -12.50
N GLU A 251 29.06 -7.84 -12.28
CA GLU A 251 28.50 -8.00 -10.93
C GLU A 251 29.05 -9.23 -10.21
N ASP A 252 29.35 -10.34 -10.92
CA ASP A 252 29.96 -11.55 -10.31
C ASP A 252 31.42 -11.32 -9.85
N ARG A 253 32.07 -10.20 -10.21
CA ARG A 253 33.46 -9.85 -9.86
C ARG A 253 33.59 -8.80 -8.75
N GLY A 254 32.49 -8.10 -8.42
CA GLY A 254 32.43 -7.10 -7.36
C GLY A 254 32.06 -7.71 -6.02
#